data_AF-A0A662F7Y4-F1
#
_entry.id   AF-A0A662F7Y4-F1
#
_cell.length_a   1.000
_cell.length_b   1.000
_cell.length_c   1.000
_cell.angle_alpha   90.00
_cell.angle_beta   90.00
_cell.angle_gamma   90.00
#
_symmetry.space_group_name_H-M   'P 1'
#
loop_
_entity.id
_entity.type
_entity.pdbx_description
1 polymer ?
#
loop_
_entity_poly.entity_id
_entity_poly.type
_entity_poly.pdbx_seq_one_letter_code
_entity_poly.pdbx_strand_id
1 'polypeptide(L)' 'MNTLRFLLKLPVYEAFKFFELPVVPMPLAYVYFLTTRCNSKCINCNLWKTKPNPELNTNQWLKIIEGIGSTPVW' A
#
# COMPACT_ATOMS: atom_id res chain seq x y z
N MET A 1 5.18 5.05 23.21
CA MET A 1 4.45 5.58 22.04
C MET A 1 3.87 6.94 22.43
N ASN A 2 4.53 8.03 22.00
CA ASN A 2 4.31 9.36 22.56
C ASN A 2 3.07 10.04 21.96
N THR A 3 2.01 10.14 22.76
CA THR A 3 0.76 10.90 22.53
C THR A 3 1.00 12.33 22.02
N LEU A 4 2.11 12.95 22.42
CA LEU A 4 2.51 14.29 21.99
C LEU A 4 2.71 14.44 20.47
N ARG A 5 3.20 13.38 19.79
CA ARG A 5 3.44 13.40 18.34
C ARG A 5 2.14 13.37 17.54
N PHE A 6 1.08 12.81 18.12
CA PHE A 6 -0.24 12.76 17.51
C PHE A 6 -0.95 14.11 17.62
N LEU A 7 -0.87 14.74 18.80
CA LEU A 7 -1.44 16.06 19.04
C LEU A 7 -0.83 17.15 18.15
N LEU A 8 0.48 17.07 17.88
CA LEU A 8 1.16 18.01 16.98
C LEU A 8 0.76 17.88 15.50
N LYS A 9 0.16 16.76 15.08
CA LYS A 9 -0.31 16.56 13.69
C LYS A 9 -1.77 16.95 13.48
N LEU A 10 -2.55 17.12 14.54
CA LEU A 10 -3.94 17.59 14.47
C LEU A 10 -4.11 18.94 13.75
N PRO A 11 -3.32 20.00 14.03
CA PRO A 11 -3.50 21.28 13.35
C PRO A 11 -3.20 21.19 11.85
N VAL A 12 -2.27 20.31 11.46
CA VAL A 12 -1.97 20.03 10.05
C VAL A 12 -3.18 19.37 9.37
N TYR A 13 -3.79 18.38 10.03
CA TYR A 13 -4.97 17.69 9.52
C TYR A 13 -6.19 18.62 9.38
N GLU A 14 -6.45 19.48 10.36
CA GLU A 14 -7.55 20.46 10.30
C GLU A 14 -7.30 21.54 9.23
N ALA A 15 -6.05 21.98 9.03
CA ALA A 15 -5.70 22.89 7.95
C ALA A 15 -5.94 22.25 6.56
N PHE A 16 -5.55 20.98 6.37
CA PHE A 16 -5.84 20.25 5.14
C PHE A 16 -7.34 20.14 4.85
N LYS A 17 -8.15 19.91 5.89
CA LYS A 17 -9.61 19.85 5.79
C LYS A 17 -10.24 21.22 5.48
N PHE A 18 -9.71 22.30 6.06
CA PHE A 18 -10.19 23.66 5.84
C PHE A 18 -9.94 24.17 4.41
N PHE A 19 -8.82 23.78 3.79
CA PHE A 19 -8.46 24.22 2.44
C PHE A 19 -9.07 23.35 1.32
N GLU A 20 -9.96 22.39 1.62
CA GLU A 20 -10.49 21.38 0.68
C GLU A 20 -9.41 20.67 -0.17
N LEU A 21 -8.16 20.75 0.29
CA LEU A 21 -7.07 20.00 -0.28
C LEU A 21 -7.41 18.53 -0.06
N PRO A 22 -7.18 17.65 -1.04
CA PRO A 22 -7.32 16.24 -0.80
C PRO A 22 -6.30 15.89 0.28
N VAL A 23 -6.76 15.81 1.53
CA VAL A 23 -6.15 14.96 2.53
C VAL A 23 -6.31 13.61 1.89
N VAL A 24 -5.33 13.18 1.10
CA VAL A 24 -5.31 11.81 0.62
C VAL A 24 -4.83 11.06 1.86
N PRO A 25 -5.71 10.43 2.66
CA PRO A 25 -5.23 9.47 3.63
C PRO A 25 -4.48 8.44 2.79
N MET A 26 -3.15 8.48 2.86
CA MET A 26 -2.33 7.47 2.21
C MET A 26 -2.86 6.10 2.66
N PRO A 27 -3.07 5.15 1.75
CA PRO A 27 -3.82 3.94 2.05
C PRO A 27 -3.21 3.24 3.28
N LEU A 28 -4.07 2.95 4.27
CA LEU A 28 -3.68 2.38 5.56
C LEU A 28 -2.96 1.01 5.42
N ALA A 29 -3.15 0.34 4.28
CA ALA A 29 -2.48 -0.90 3.93
C ALA A 29 -2.30 -1.01 2.40
N TYR A 30 -1.20 -1.64 2.00
CA TYR A 30 -0.94 -2.04 0.61
C TYR A 30 -1.06 -3.56 0.50
N VAL A 31 -1.76 -4.02 -0.55
CA VAL A 31 -1.82 -5.44 -0.91
C VAL A 31 -1.19 -5.61 -2.28
N TYR A 32 -0.16 -6.44 -2.37
CA TYR A 32 0.55 -6.71 -3.63
C TYR A 32 0.24 -8.11 -4.12
N PHE A 33 -0.18 -8.20 -5.38
CA PHE A 33 -0.28 -9.47 -6.10
C PHE A 33 1.03 -9.74 -6.83
N LEU A 34 1.95 -10.46 -6.18
CA LEU A 34 3.30 -10.70 -6.70
C LEU A 34 3.33 -11.70 -7.87
N THR A 35 2.50 -12.74 -7.79
CA THR A 35 2.46 -13.82 -8.78
C THR A 35 1.06 -14.41 -8.88
N THR A 36 0.72 -14.88 -10.08
CA THR A 36 -0.47 -15.71 -10.32
C THR A 36 -0.14 -17.19 -10.44
N ARG A 37 1.12 -17.59 -10.26
CA ARG A 37 1.52 -19.00 -10.29
C ARG A 37 1.15 -19.67 -8.97
N CYS A 38 0.33 -20.71 -9.04
CA CYS A 38 -0.11 -21.47 -7.87
C CYS A 38 -0.23 -22.95 -8.22
N ASN A 39 0.32 -23.83 -7.37
CA ASN A 39 0.29 -25.29 -7.55
C ASN A 39 -0.76 -25.99 -6.67
N SER A 40 -1.38 -25.30 -5.72
CA SER A 40 -2.30 -25.90 -4.74
C SER A 40 -3.67 -26.32 -5.29
N LYS A 41 -4.00 -25.94 -6.54
CA LYS A 41 -5.24 -26.31 -7.24
C LYS A 41 -6.54 -26.14 -6.43
N CYS A 42 -6.59 -25.15 -5.56
CA CYS A 42 -7.72 -24.97 -4.65
C CYS A 42 -9.04 -24.73 -5.40
N ILE A 43 -10.11 -25.39 -4.94
CA ILE A 43 -11.46 -25.31 -5.52
C ILE A 43 -12.02 -23.87 -5.42
N ASN A 44 -11.75 -23.19 -4.31
CA ASN A 44 -12.30 -21.86 -4.04
C ASN A 44 -11.60 -20.73 -4.79
N CYS A 45 -10.25 -20.71 -4.84
CA CYS A 45 -9.53 -19.60 -5.46
C CYS A 45 -9.34 -19.77 -6.98
N ASN A 46 -9.20 -21.01 -7.48
CA ASN A 46 -8.94 -21.34 -8.89
C ASN A 46 -7.80 -20.56 -9.58
N LEU A 47 -6.90 -19.92 -8.82
CA LEU A 47 -5.83 -19.06 -9.36
C LEU A 47 -4.91 -19.82 -10.34
N TRP A 48 -4.72 -21.12 -10.11
CA TRP A 48 -3.96 -22.02 -10.97
C TRP A 48 -4.47 -22.12 -12.42
N LYS A 49 -5.73 -21.74 -12.68
CA LYS A 49 -6.32 -21.72 -14.03
C LYS A 49 -6.00 -20.42 -14.78
N THR A 50 -5.53 -19.39 -14.07
CA THR A 50 -5.21 -18.09 -14.67
C THR A 50 -3.92 -18.20 -15.48
N LYS A 51 -3.93 -17.61 -16.68
CA LYS A 51 -2.71 -17.55 -17.50
C LYS A 51 -1.63 -16.74 -16.75
N PRO A 52 -0.38 -17.22 -16.71
CA PRO A 52 0.69 -16.47 -16.09
C PRO A 52 0.93 -15.17 -16.86
N ASN A 53 0.98 -14.05 -16.14
CA ASN A 53 1.34 -12.76 -16.69
C ASN A 53 2.86 -12.56 -16.59
N PRO A 54 3.45 -11.67 -17.39
CA PRO A 54 4.82 -11.21 -17.17
C PRO A 54 4.95 -10.65 -15.75
N GLU A 55 5.87 -11.23 -14.98
CA GLU A 55 6.12 -10.82 -13.60
C GLU A 55 7.25 -9.80 -13.54
N LEU A 56 7.15 -8.92 -12.56
CA LEU A 56 8.23 -8.00 -12.23
C LEU A 56 9.38 -8.76 -11.58
N ASN A 57 10.60 -8.38 -11.94
CA ASN A 57 11.80 -8.85 -11.25
C ASN A 57 11.95 -8.14 -9.90
N THR A 58 12.85 -8.64 -9.05
CA THR A 58 13.10 -8.11 -7.71
C THR A 58 13.42 -6.62 -7.72
N ASN A 59 14.26 -6.15 -8.65
CA ASN A 59 14.68 -4.75 -8.71
C ASN A 59 13.51 -3.81 -9.07
N GLN A 60 12.61 -4.27 -9.94
CA GLN A 60 11.40 -3.52 -10.28
C GLN A 60 10.47 -3.41 -9.08
N TRP A 61 10.30 -4.49 -8.31
CA TRP A 61 9.52 -4.45 -7.07
C TRP A 61 10.12 -3.52 -6.02
N LEU A 62 11.44 -3.58 -5.82
CA LEU A 62 12.15 -2.69 -4.90
C LEU A 62 11.92 -1.23 -5.26
N LYS A 63 12.04 -0.88 -6.55
CA LYS A 63 11.78 0.49 -7.02
C LYS A 63 10.34 0.95 -6.77
N ILE A 64 9.35 0.05 -6.89
CA ILE A 64 7.94 0.36 -6.59
C ILE A 64 7.74 0.62 -5.10
N ILE A 65 8.33 -0.22 -4.25
CA ILE A 65 8.21 -0.11 -2.78
C ILE A 65 8.91 1.16 -2.29
N GLU A 66 10.11 1.46 -2.79
CA GLU A 66 10.83 2.70 -2.49
C GLU A 66 10.07 3.95 -2.96
N GLY A 67 9.39 3.87 -4.11
CA GLY A 67 8.60 4.97 -4.66
C GLY A 67 7.35 5.35 -3.88
N ILE A 68 6.88 4.48 -2.97
CA ILE A 68 5.71 4.77 -2.10
C ILE A 68 6.07 5.76 -0.98
N GLY A 69 7.36 5.85 -0.64
CA GLY A 69 7.84 6.75 0.42
C GLY A 69 7.50 6.28 1.84
N SER A 70 7.92 7.06 2.83
CA SER A 70 7.71 6.78 4.26
C SER A 70 6.50 7.58 4.78
N THR A 71 5.40 6.91 5.11
CA THR A 71 4.29 7.52 5.83
C THR A 71 4.67 7.76 7.28
N PRO A 72 4.24 8.88 7.89
CA PRO A 72 4.54 9.14 9.29
C PRO A 72 3.59 8.36 10.25
N VAL A 73 2.90 7.34 9.73
CA VAL A 73 2.01 6.38 10.42
C VAL A 73 2.60 4.96 10.39
N TRP A 74 3.82 4.80 9.85
CA TRP A 74 4.70 3.65 10.07
C TRP A 74 5.98 4.12 10.77
#